data_AF-J9Y0P1-F1
#
_entry.id   AF-J9Y0P1-F1
#
_cell.length_a   1.000
_cell.length_b   1.000
_cell.length_c   1.000
_cell.angle_alpha   90.00
_cell.angle_beta   90.00
_cell.angle_gamma   90.00
#
_symmetry.space_group_name_H-M   'P 1'
#
loop_
_entity.id
_entity.type
_entity.pdbx_description
1 polymer ?
#
loop_
_entity_poly.entity_id
_entity_poly.type
_entity_poly.pdbx_seq_one_letter_code
_entity_poly.pdbx_strand_id
1 'polypeptide(L)'
;PLVCKGFNADFDGDQMAVHVPLSLEAQAEARLLMFSHMNLLSPAIGDPISVPTQDMLIGLYVLTSGNRRGICANRYNPCNRTNSKNE
;
A
#
# COMPACT_ATOMS: atom_id res chain seq x y z
N PRO A 1 -4.85 -5.53 -1.14
CA PRO A 1 -5.99 -4.67 -0.74
C PRO A 1 -6.13 -3.36 -1.53
N LEU A 2 -5.05 -2.73 -2.01
CA LEU A 2 -5.14 -1.38 -2.61
C LEU A 2 -5.93 -1.30 -3.93
N VAL A 3 -6.10 -2.42 -4.64
CA VAL A 3 -6.90 -2.46 -5.87
C VAL A 3 -8.41 -2.53 -5.62
N CYS A 4 -8.86 -2.86 -4.41
CA CYS A 4 -10.28 -3.05 -4.08
C CYS A 4 -11.12 -1.82 -4.44
N LYS A 5 -10.61 -0.61 -4.16
CA LYS A 5 -11.28 0.64 -4.53
C LYS A 5 -11.46 0.81 -6.04
N GLY A 6 -10.46 0.40 -6.84
CA GLY A 6 -10.54 0.49 -8.30
C GLY A 6 -11.55 -0.46 -8.91
N PHE A 7 -11.75 -1.63 -8.30
CA PHE A 7 -12.77 -2.61 -8.69
C PHE A 7 -14.12 -2.40 -8.01
N ASN A 8 -14.22 -1.44 -7.07
CA ASN A 8 -15.35 -1.29 -6.17
C ASN A 8 -15.77 -2.62 -5.52
N ALA A 9 -14.77 -3.38 -5.06
CA ALA A 9 -14.96 -4.71 -4.51
C ALA A 9 -14.70 -4.73 -3.00
N ASP A 10 -15.48 -5.54 -2.29
CA ASP A 10 -15.25 -5.87 -0.89
C ASP A 10 -15.10 -7.39 -0.68
N PHE A 11 -15.28 -7.89 0.54
CA PHE A 11 -15.10 -9.30 0.89
C PHE A 11 -16.36 -9.91 1.53
N ASP A 12 -17.55 -9.50 1.08
CA ASP A 12 -18.83 -10.04 1.55
C ASP A 12 -19.42 -11.18 0.69
N GLY A 13 -18.78 -11.46 -0.46
CA GLY A 13 -19.25 -12.46 -1.43
C GLY A 13 -19.03 -12.12 -2.90
N ASP A 14 -18.40 -10.97 -3.20
CA ASP A 14 -18.05 -10.54 -4.56
C ASP A 14 -17.34 -11.63 -5.39
N GLN A 15 -17.75 -11.74 -6.66
CA GLN A 15 -17.18 -12.68 -7.62
C GLN A 15 -16.40 -11.96 -8.71
N MET A 16 -15.29 -12.55 -9.16
CA MET A 16 -14.47 -12.01 -10.25
C MET A 16 -14.08 -13.10 -11.25
N ALA A 17 -14.09 -12.74 -12.53
CA ALA A 17 -13.66 -13.63 -13.61
C ALA A 17 -12.14 -13.56 -13.84
N VAL A 18 -11.54 -14.70 -14.20
CA VAL A 18 -10.11 -14.80 -14.50
C VAL A 18 -9.94 -15.20 -15.97
N HIS A 19 -9.13 -14.42 -16.70
CA HIS A 19 -8.84 -14.64 -18.11
C HIS A 19 -7.34 -14.89 -18.30
N VAL A 20 -6.98 -15.81 -19.20
CA VAL A 20 -5.58 -16.14 -19.52
C VAL A 20 -5.25 -15.66 -20.93
N PRO A 21 -4.37 -14.66 -21.12
CA PRO A 21 -3.96 -14.21 -22.45
C PRO A 21 -3.04 -15.25 -23.11
N LEU A 22 -3.39 -15.68 -24.32
CA LEU A 22 -2.65 -16.72 -25.04
C LEU A 22 -1.65 -16.17 -26.05
N SER A 23 -2.04 -15.18 -26.87
CA SER A 23 -1.15 -14.61 -27.89
C SER A 23 -0.04 -13.76 -27.26
N LEU A 24 1.11 -13.66 -27.94
CA LEU A 24 2.23 -12.83 -27.49
C LEU A 24 1.83 -11.36 -27.38
N GLU A 25 1.01 -10.88 -28.31
CA GLU A 25 0.45 -9.52 -28.30
C GLU A 25 -0.44 -9.29 -27.07
N ALA A 26 -1.38 -10.20 -26.80
CA ALA A 26 -2.26 -10.08 -25.63
C ALA A 26 -1.47 -10.16 -24.31
N GLN A 27 -0.42 -10.99 -24.25
CA GLN A 27 0.46 -11.04 -23.09
C GLN A 27 1.25 -9.73 -22.91
N ALA A 28 1.72 -9.12 -24.01
CA ALA A 28 2.42 -7.84 -23.98
C ALA A 28 1.50 -6.70 -23.52
N GLU A 29 0.28 -6.61 -24.07
CA GLU A 29 -0.72 -5.61 -23.65
C GLU A 29 -1.13 -5.79 -22.19
N ALA A 30 -1.36 -7.03 -21.75
CA ALA A 30 -1.68 -7.31 -20.35
C ALA A 30 -0.55 -6.85 -19.42
N ARG A 31 0.71 -6.99 -19.84
CA ARG A 31 1.88 -6.59 -19.05
C ARG A 31 2.17 -5.09 -19.07
N LEU A 32 1.97 -4.44 -20.22
CA LEU A 32 2.40 -3.06 -20.43
C LEU A 32 1.28 -2.04 -20.25
N LEU A 33 0.01 -2.45 -20.38
CA LEU A 33 -1.13 -1.53 -20.29
C LEU A 33 -2.05 -1.89 -19.13
N MET A 34 -2.36 -3.17 -18.96
CA MET A 34 -3.37 -3.61 -17.98
C MET A 34 -2.80 -4.00 -16.61
N PHE A 35 -1.48 -3.94 -16.41
CA PHE A 35 -0.90 -4.30 -15.12
C PHE A 35 -1.28 -3.27 -14.05
N SER A 36 -1.60 -3.76 -12.85
CA SER A 36 -2.08 -2.93 -11.74
C SER A 36 -1.13 -1.79 -11.33
N HIS A 37 0.19 -2.00 -11.38
CA HIS A 37 1.18 -0.99 -11.01
C HIS A 37 1.28 0.18 -12.00
N MET A 38 0.73 0.03 -13.21
CA MET A 38 0.67 1.11 -14.22
C MET A 38 -0.62 1.93 -14.09
N ASN A 39 -1.65 1.39 -13.42
CA ASN A 39 -2.97 1.98 -13.28
C ASN A 39 -3.19 2.50 -11.85
N LEU A 40 -2.35 3.47 -11.42
CA LEU A 40 -2.40 4.03 -10.05
C LEU A 40 -3.36 5.21 -9.90
N LEU A 41 -3.67 5.90 -10.99
CA LEU A 41 -4.47 7.12 -11.02
C LEU A 41 -5.80 6.89 -11.75
N SER A 42 -6.84 7.60 -11.32
CA SER A 42 -8.14 7.58 -11.98
C SER A 42 -8.02 8.24 -13.35
N PRO A 43 -8.42 7.58 -14.44
CA PRO A 43 -8.38 8.17 -15.77
C PRO A 43 -9.35 9.36 -15.92
N ALA A 44 -10.38 9.45 -15.06
CA ALA A 44 -11.38 10.50 -15.13
C ALA A 44 -10.91 11.83 -14.50
N ILE A 45 -10.24 11.76 -13.35
CA ILE A 45 -9.92 12.95 -12.52
C ILE A 45 -8.42 13.08 -12.27
N GLY A 46 -7.65 12.00 -12.41
CA GLY A 46 -6.21 11.96 -12.10
C GLY A 46 -5.89 11.65 -10.63
N ASP A 47 -6.90 11.50 -9.78
CA ASP A 47 -6.73 11.20 -8.36
C ASP A 47 -6.16 9.79 -8.14
N PRO A 48 -5.35 9.57 -7.08
CA PRO A 48 -4.81 8.26 -6.78
C PRO A 48 -5.90 7.29 -6.32
N ILE A 49 -5.98 6.14 -6.98
CA ILE A 49 -6.95 5.08 -6.66
C ILE A 49 -6.35 4.06 -5.68
N SER A 50 -5.05 3.78 -5.82
CA SER A 50 -4.30 2.80 -5.02
C SER A 50 -3.76 3.43 -3.72
N VAL A 51 -4.65 4.04 -2.93
CA VAL A 51 -4.30 4.67 -1.65
C VAL A 51 -4.55 3.74 -0.46
N PRO A 52 -3.74 3.79 0.62
CA PRO A 52 -4.03 3.06 1.85
C PRO A 52 -5.42 3.41 2.40
N THR A 53 -6.16 2.39 2.84
CA THR A 53 -7.51 2.51 3.41
C THR A 53 -7.62 1.72 4.71
N GLN A 54 -8.66 2.02 5.51
CA GLN A 54 -9.04 1.27 6.72
C GLN A 54 -7.85 1.03 7.67
N ASP A 55 -7.51 -0.23 7.94
CA ASP A 55 -6.50 -0.63 8.92
C ASP A 55 -5.09 -0.11 8.59
N MET A 56 -4.77 0.08 7.31
CA MET A 56 -3.49 0.66 6.91
C MET A 56 -3.37 2.12 7.37
N LEU A 57 -4.46 2.90 7.27
CA LEU A 57 -4.50 4.28 7.75
C LEU A 57 -4.44 4.33 9.27
N ILE A 58 -5.14 3.42 9.95
CA ILE A 58 -5.10 3.32 11.43
C ILE A 58 -3.68 2.98 11.89
N GLY A 59 -3.02 2.00 11.27
CA GLY A 59 -1.65 1.64 11.58
C GLY A 59 -0.69 2.81 11.36
N LEU A 60 -0.81 3.51 10.23
CA LEU A 60 0.03 4.67 9.92
C LEU A 60 -0.23 5.83 10.91
N TYR A 61 -1.48 6.07 11.27
CA TYR A 61 -1.87 7.09 12.25
C TYR A 61 -1.27 6.80 13.63
N VAL A 62 -1.41 5.56 14.13
CA VAL A 62 -0.84 5.15 15.44
C VAL A 62 0.67 5.27 15.44
N LEU A 63 1.35 4.89 14.35
CA LEU A 63 2.80 5.02 14.22
C LEU A 63 3.30 6.46 14.16
N THR A 64 2.44 7.41 13.80
CA THR A 64 2.79 8.83 13.63
C THR A 64 2.23 9.71 14.75
N SER A 65 1.29 9.23 15.55
CA SER A 65 0.72 9.96 16.69
C SER A 65 1.68 10.02 17.88
N GLY A 66 2.44 11.10 17.98
CA GLY A 66 2.84 11.73 19.25
C GLY A 66 3.96 11.10 20.10
N ASN A 67 4.33 9.83 19.92
CA ASN A 67 5.55 9.29 20.54
C ASN A 67 6.66 9.32 19.47
N ARG A 68 7.77 10.05 19.73
CA ARG A 68 8.88 10.35 18.79
C ARG A 68 9.70 9.13 18.35
N ARG A 69 9.04 8.01 18.10
CA ARG A 69 9.60 6.80 17.50
C ARG A 69 8.85 6.49 16.21
N GLY A 70 8.90 7.41 15.25
CA GLY A 70 8.45 7.12 13.89
C GLY A 70 9.20 5.93 13.29
N ILE A 71 8.91 5.59 12.04
CA ILE A 71 9.48 4.45 11.30
C ILE A 71 11.04 4.45 11.30
N CYS A 72 11.65 5.60 11.56
CA CYS A 72 13.11 5.80 11.66
C CYS A 72 13.72 5.37 13.02
N ALA A 73 12.94 5.08 14.05
CA ALA A 73 13.46 4.94 15.41
C ALA A 73 13.92 3.53 15.80
N ASN A 74 13.84 2.57 14.89
CA ASN A 74 14.15 1.18 15.24
C ASN A 74 15.12 0.51 14.26
N ARG A 75 16.26 1.16 13.94
CA ARG A 75 17.35 0.42 13.27
C ARG A 75 18.79 0.65 13.71
N TYR A 76 19.14 1.62 14.56
CA TYR A 76 20.43 1.58 15.27
C TYR A 76 20.32 2.42 16.54
N ASN A 77 20.10 1.77 17.69
CA ASN A 77 20.44 2.37 18.97
C ASN A 77 21.49 1.49 19.68
N PRO A 78 22.78 1.57 19.30
CA PRO A 78 23.85 0.96 20.09
C PRO A 78 24.16 1.77 21.36
N CYS A 79 23.57 2.95 21.54
CA CYS A 79 23.90 3.87 22.63
C CYS A 79 22.74 4.05 23.60
N ASN A 80 22.34 2.95 24.26
CA ASN A 80 21.61 3.03 25.54
C ASN A 80 22.47 2.46 26.68
N ARG A 81 23.75 2.86 26.71
CA ARG A 81 24.70 2.53 27.76
C ARG A 81 25.37 3.80 28.24
N THR A 82 24.66 4.54 29.11
CA THR A 82 25.07 5.66 30.00
C THR A 82 23.94 6.71 29.95
N ASN A 83 23.06 6.82 30.94
CA ASN A 83 23.41 7.39 32.24
C ASN A 83 22.52 6.82 33.35
N SER A 84 23.01 5.78 34.01
CA SER A 84 22.91 5.72 35.47
C SER A 84 23.95 6.69 36.02
N LYS A 85 23.53 7.91 36.38
CA LYS A 85 24.21 8.93 37.20
C LYS A 85 23.83 10.32 36.71
N ASN A 86 22.86 10.94 37.40
CA ASN A 86 23.07 12.15 38.21
C ASN A 86 21.70 12.75 38.56
N GLU A 87 21.47 12.79 39.88
CA GLU A 87 20.38 13.43 40.65
C GLU A 87 18.94 12.94 40.43
#